data_AF-A0A7S3B451-F1
#
_entry.id   AF-A0A7S3B451-F1
#
_cell.length_a   1.000
_cell.length_b   1.000
_cell.length_c   1.000
_cell.angle_alpha   90.00
_cell.angle_beta   90.00
_cell.angle_gamma   90.00
#
_symmetry.space_group_name_H-M   'P 1'
#
loop_
_entity.id
_entity.type
_entity.pdbx_description
1 polymer ?
#
loop_
_entity_poly.entity_id
_entity_poly.type
_entity_poly.pdbx_seq_one_letter_code
_entity_poly.pdbx_strand_id
1 'polypeptide(L)'
;MARMGLDKELRTLATTVASELAEAEEGLTLTEQAVRSCRAVEERFEASAATSYAAAQAALVAGDEDGARAHLVERSAVNQRLAEAKLQTVDAEARVERMRISLDALAQRAAQVETLMGRAVSGALESRAVSVDDDPLLRKFRDLEGK
;
A
#
# COMPACT_ATOMS: atom_id res chain seq x y z
N MET A 1 25.73 -30.61 0.92
CA MET A 1 24.29 -30.97 1.01
C MET A 1 23.43 -29.87 1.64
N ALA A 2 23.82 -29.22 2.75
CA ALA A 2 22.99 -28.18 3.41
C ALA A 2 22.73 -26.89 2.60
N ARG A 3 23.58 -26.53 1.62
CA ARG A 3 23.42 -25.28 0.83
C ARG A 3 22.32 -25.30 -0.23
N MET A 4 21.88 -26.47 -0.72
CA MET A 4 20.80 -26.54 -1.73
C MET A 4 19.39 -26.38 -1.12
N GLY A 5 19.22 -26.72 0.17
CA GLY A 5 17.94 -26.52 0.88
C GLY A 5 17.67 -25.05 1.21
N LEU A 6 18.68 -24.37 1.77
CA LEU A 6 18.62 -22.95 2.10
C LEU A 6 18.38 -22.05 0.87
N ASP A 7 18.99 -22.33 -0.28
CA ASP A 7 18.78 -21.52 -1.49
C ASP A 7 17.34 -21.61 -2.02
N LYS A 8 16.73 -22.79 -1.97
CA LYS A 8 15.34 -23.00 -2.42
C LYS A 8 14.32 -22.36 -1.46
N GLU A 9 14.54 -22.48 -0.16
CA GLU A 9 13.69 -21.86 0.86
C GLU A 9 13.75 -20.34 0.79
N LEU A 10 14.96 -19.77 0.63
CA LEU A 10 15.16 -18.32 0.52
C LEU A 10 14.51 -17.75 -0.75
N ARG A 11 14.60 -18.48 -1.87
CA ARG A 11 13.93 -18.11 -3.12
C ARG A 11 12.41 -18.16 -2.99
N THR A 12 11.88 -19.21 -2.36
CA THR A 12 10.44 -19.31 -2.06
C THR A 12 9.98 -18.13 -1.22
N LEU A 13 10.72 -17.83 -0.15
CA LEU A 13 10.43 -16.71 0.75
C LEU A 13 10.45 -15.36 0.01
N ALA A 14 11.45 -15.13 -0.85
CA ALA A 14 11.53 -13.91 -1.66
C ALA A 14 10.34 -13.79 -2.61
N THR A 15 9.98 -14.85 -3.32
CA THR A 15 8.81 -14.86 -4.22
C THR A 15 7.51 -14.61 -3.45
N THR A 16 7.33 -15.22 -2.29
CA THR A 16 6.14 -15.02 -1.45
C THR A 16 6.05 -13.56 -0.98
N VAL A 17 7.13 -13.00 -0.43
CA VAL A 17 7.12 -11.60 0.04
C VAL A 17 6.89 -10.62 -1.11
N ALA A 18 7.45 -10.89 -2.30
CA ALA A 18 7.20 -10.07 -3.48
C ALA A 18 5.73 -10.12 -3.93
N SER A 19 5.10 -11.30 -3.92
CA SER A 19 3.67 -11.45 -4.23
C SER A 19 2.79 -10.73 -3.21
N GLU A 20 3.06 -10.94 -1.91
CA GLU A 20 2.34 -10.29 -0.81
C GLU A 20 2.44 -8.76 -0.90
N LEU A 21 3.62 -8.23 -1.25
CA LEU A 21 3.83 -6.79 -1.41
C LEU A 21 3.06 -6.23 -2.61
N ALA A 22 3.10 -6.91 -3.76
CA ALA A 22 2.36 -6.49 -4.96
C ALA A 22 0.83 -6.48 -4.72
N GLU A 23 0.31 -7.52 -4.06
CA GLU A 23 -1.11 -7.59 -3.68
C GLU A 23 -1.49 -6.47 -2.69
N ALA A 24 -0.62 -6.16 -1.72
CA ALA A 24 -0.83 -5.09 -0.77
C ALA A 24 -0.83 -3.70 -1.44
N GLU A 25 0.06 -3.47 -2.41
CA GLU A 25 0.13 -2.23 -3.22
C GLU A 25 -1.13 -2.03 -4.06
N GLU A 26 -1.61 -3.09 -4.71
CA GLU A 26 -2.86 -3.04 -5.47
C GLU A 26 -4.06 -2.76 -4.55
N GLY A 27 -4.15 -3.47 -3.43
CA GLY A 27 -5.19 -3.25 -2.44
C GLY A 27 -5.17 -1.82 -1.87
N LEU A 28 -3.99 -1.25 -1.65
CA LEU A 28 -3.85 0.12 -1.16
C LEU A 28 -4.40 1.10 -2.20
N THR A 29 -4.04 0.91 -3.47
CA THR A 29 -4.53 1.70 -4.59
C THR A 29 -6.06 1.69 -4.68
N LEU A 30 -6.67 0.51 -4.56
CA LEU A 30 -8.14 0.37 -4.55
C LEU A 30 -8.78 1.09 -3.36
N THR A 31 -8.16 1.02 -2.18
CA THR A 31 -8.67 1.66 -0.97
C THR A 31 -8.55 3.19 -1.06
N GLU A 32 -7.47 3.71 -1.65
CA GLU A 32 -7.32 5.14 -1.94
C GLU A 32 -8.34 5.63 -2.99
N GLN A 33 -8.71 4.79 -3.97
CA GLN A 33 -9.82 5.07 -4.88
C GLN A 33 -11.16 5.14 -4.15
N ALA A 34 -11.38 4.27 -3.16
CA ALA A 34 -12.59 4.31 -2.33
C ALA A 34 -12.66 5.62 -1.53
N VAL A 35 -11.56 6.06 -0.91
CA VAL A 35 -11.50 7.37 -0.22
C VAL A 35 -11.86 8.52 -1.15
N ARG A 36 -11.27 8.56 -2.35
CA ARG A 36 -11.61 9.59 -3.35
C ARG A 36 -13.09 9.58 -3.71
N SER A 37 -13.68 8.40 -3.84
CA SER A 37 -15.10 8.25 -4.15
C SER A 37 -15.99 8.75 -3.01
N CYS A 38 -15.65 8.43 -1.75
CA CYS A 38 -16.37 8.92 -0.58
C CYS A 38 -16.28 10.45 -0.45
N ARG A 39 -15.10 11.05 -0.64
CA ARG A 39 -14.92 12.51 -0.64
C ARG A 39 -15.73 13.20 -1.74
N ALA A 40 -15.76 12.62 -2.95
CA ALA A 40 -16.58 13.17 -4.04
C ALA A 40 -18.10 13.14 -3.70
N VAL A 41 -18.56 12.16 -2.92
CA VAL A 41 -19.94 12.11 -2.42
C VAL A 41 -20.18 13.19 -1.37
N GLU A 42 -19.24 13.40 -0.45
CA GLU A 42 -19.32 14.51 0.52
C GLU A 42 -19.42 15.86 -0.16
N GLU A 43 -18.52 16.16 -1.10
CA GLU A 43 -18.49 17.42 -1.85
C GLU A 43 -19.84 17.69 -2.55
N ARG A 44 -20.47 16.64 -3.11
CA ARG A 44 -21.80 16.74 -3.72
C ARG A 44 -22.89 17.08 -2.70
N PHE A 45 -22.86 16.45 -1.53
CA PHE A 45 -23.83 16.76 -0.48
C PHE A 45 -23.60 18.15 0.14
N GLU A 46 -22.35 18.59 0.29
CA GLU A 46 -22.03 19.95 0.74
C GLU A 46 -22.55 21.00 -0.26
N ALA A 47 -22.30 20.79 -1.56
CA ALA A 47 -22.81 21.66 -2.62
C ALA A 47 -24.35 21.69 -2.64
N SER A 48 -24.99 20.54 -2.47
CA SER A 48 -26.46 20.45 -2.40
C SER A 48 -27.02 21.18 -1.18
N ALA A 49 -26.43 20.98 0.01
CA ALA A 49 -26.85 21.69 1.22
C ALA A 49 -26.66 23.20 1.12
N ALA A 50 -25.57 23.66 0.49
CA ALA A 50 -25.34 25.08 0.23
C ALA A 50 -26.38 25.65 -0.75
N THR A 51 -26.73 24.89 -1.79
CA THR A 51 -27.74 25.27 -2.79
C THR A 51 -29.12 25.42 -2.14
N SER A 52 -29.56 24.43 -1.36
CA SER A 52 -30.85 24.52 -0.64
C SER A 52 -30.85 25.69 0.36
N TYR A 53 -29.72 26.00 1.00
CA TYR A 53 -29.64 27.16 1.88
C TYR A 53 -29.76 28.49 1.12
N ALA A 54 -29.08 28.62 -0.01
CA ALA A 54 -29.18 29.81 -0.86
C ALA A 54 -30.60 30.00 -1.39
N ALA A 55 -31.27 28.92 -1.80
CA ALA A 55 -32.67 28.95 -2.22
C ALA A 55 -33.60 29.38 -1.08
N ALA A 56 -33.38 28.89 0.14
CA ALA A 56 -34.13 29.32 1.32
C ALA A 56 -33.97 30.82 1.60
N GLN A 57 -32.74 31.35 1.49
CA GLN A 57 -32.50 32.79 1.65
C GLN A 57 -33.22 33.62 0.58
N ALA A 58 -33.19 33.19 -0.68
CA ALA A 58 -33.87 33.86 -1.77
C ALA A 58 -35.40 33.89 -1.56
N ALA A 59 -35.99 32.77 -1.10
CA ALA A 59 -37.41 32.69 -0.78
C ALA A 59 -37.81 33.64 0.37
N LEU A 60 -37.00 33.73 1.43
CA LEU A 60 -37.23 34.69 2.52
C LEU A 60 -37.19 36.14 2.02
N VAL A 61 -36.24 36.50 1.18
CA VAL A 61 -36.14 37.85 0.59
C VAL A 61 -37.36 38.16 -0.28
N ALA A 62 -37.91 37.15 -0.96
CA ALA A 62 -39.12 37.28 -1.76
C ALA A 62 -40.42 37.28 -0.93
N GLY A 63 -40.34 37.11 0.40
CA GLY A 63 -41.51 37.01 1.29
C GLY A 63 -42.22 35.66 1.23
N ASP A 64 -41.63 34.66 0.58
CA ASP A 64 -42.14 33.29 0.53
C ASP A 64 -41.56 32.46 1.69
N GLU A 65 -42.21 32.59 2.85
CA GLU A 65 -41.80 31.84 4.04
C GLU A 65 -42.01 30.33 3.93
N ASP A 66 -43.05 29.89 3.20
CA ASP A 66 -43.34 28.46 3.01
C ASP A 66 -42.27 27.80 2.14
N GLY A 67 -41.88 28.43 1.04
CA GLY A 67 -40.76 28.00 0.20
C GLY A 67 -39.44 27.97 0.97
N ALA A 68 -39.18 28.99 1.79
CA ALA A 68 -38.00 29.01 2.65
C ALA A 68 -37.97 27.84 3.63
N ARG A 69 -39.09 27.54 4.29
CA ARG A 69 -39.22 26.38 5.20
C ARG A 69 -38.97 25.06 4.46
N ALA A 70 -39.53 24.90 3.26
CA ALA A 70 -39.35 23.69 2.45
C ALA A 70 -37.86 23.45 2.11
N HIS A 71 -37.15 24.49 1.66
CA HIS A 71 -35.73 24.39 1.36
C HIS A 71 -34.85 24.11 2.60
N LEU A 72 -35.23 24.62 3.77
CA LEU A 72 -34.52 24.30 5.02
C LEU A 72 -34.74 22.84 5.46
N VAL A 73 -35.93 22.29 5.24
CA VAL A 73 -36.21 20.86 5.48
C VAL A 73 -35.37 19.99 4.55
N GLU A 74 -35.30 20.33 3.25
CA GLU A 74 -34.45 19.65 2.28
C GLU A 74 -32.97 19.70 2.69
N ARG A 75 -32.46 20.89 3.06
CA ARG A 75 -31.10 21.06 3.57
C ARG A 75 -30.84 20.16 4.78
N SER A 76 -31.78 20.07 5.71
CA SER A 76 -31.67 19.21 6.89
C SER A 76 -31.51 17.74 6.50
N ALA A 77 -32.30 17.26 5.54
CA ALA A 77 -32.19 15.90 5.03
C ALA A 77 -30.84 15.64 4.34
N VAL A 78 -30.34 16.59 3.56
CA VAL A 78 -29.02 16.50 2.92
C VAL A 78 -27.90 16.50 3.97
N ASN A 79 -27.99 17.32 5.01
CA ASN A 79 -27.01 17.38 6.10
C ASN A 79 -26.91 16.06 6.87
N GLN A 80 -28.02 15.33 7.04
CA GLN A 80 -28.00 14.00 7.66
C GLN A 80 -27.19 13.02 6.80
N ARG A 81 -27.42 13.00 5.49
CA ARG A 81 -26.67 12.17 4.54
C ARG A 81 -25.19 12.56 4.46
N LEU A 82 -24.91 13.87 4.55
CA LEU A 82 -23.53 14.37 4.61
C LEU A 82 -22.80 13.86 5.85
N ALA A 83 -23.46 13.84 7.01
CA ALA A 83 -22.87 13.31 8.24
C ALA A 83 -22.52 11.82 8.10
N GLU A 84 -23.41 11.03 7.49
CA GLU A 84 -23.15 9.62 7.18
C GLU A 84 -21.98 9.45 6.21
N ALA A 85 -21.94 10.24 5.13
CA ALA A 85 -20.84 10.22 4.16
C ALA A 85 -19.48 10.56 4.81
N LYS A 86 -19.45 11.56 5.71
CA LYS A 86 -18.26 11.92 6.49
C LYS A 86 -17.74 10.77 7.35
N LEU A 87 -18.64 10.04 8.00
CA LEU A 87 -18.25 8.85 8.77
C LEU A 87 -17.66 7.77 7.87
N GLN A 88 -18.21 7.57 6.67
CA GLN A 88 -17.69 6.60 5.71
C GLN A 88 -16.30 6.97 5.19
N THR A 89 -16.04 8.25 4.93
CA THR A 89 -14.70 8.71 4.53
C THR A 89 -13.68 8.53 5.64
N VAL A 90 -14.02 8.88 6.88
CA VAL A 90 -13.12 8.67 8.03
C VAL A 90 -12.75 7.19 8.18
N ASP A 91 -13.72 6.28 8.05
CA ASP A 91 -13.46 4.84 8.10
C ASP A 91 -12.62 4.36 6.90
N ALA A 92 -12.86 4.90 5.70
CA ALA A 92 -12.05 4.60 4.52
C ALA A 92 -10.60 5.09 4.67
N GLU A 93 -10.38 6.28 5.22
CA GLU A 93 -9.06 6.82 5.52
C GLU A 93 -8.34 5.97 6.57
N ALA A 94 -9.05 5.52 7.61
CA ALA A 94 -8.48 4.61 8.61
C ALA A 94 -8.10 3.24 8.00
N ARG A 95 -8.82 2.76 6.96
CA ARG A 95 -8.39 1.58 6.19
C ARG A 95 -7.10 1.84 5.41
N VAL A 96 -6.99 2.97 4.71
CA VAL A 96 -5.76 3.36 3.99
C VAL A 96 -4.56 3.36 4.94
N GLU A 97 -4.70 3.96 6.11
CA GLU A 97 -3.60 4.05 7.07
C GLU A 97 -3.15 2.66 7.57
N ARG A 98 -4.10 1.78 7.90
CA ARG A 98 -3.80 0.39 8.27
C ARG A 98 -3.09 -0.37 7.14
N MET A 99 -3.47 -0.12 5.89
CA MET A 99 -2.81 -0.74 4.74
C MET A 99 -1.39 -0.22 4.53
N ARG A 100 -1.16 1.10 4.71
CA ARG A 100 0.19 1.68 4.65
C ARG A 100 1.12 1.08 5.71
N ILE A 101 0.65 0.97 6.95
CA ILE A 101 1.39 0.30 8.03
C ILE A 101 1.74 -1.15 7.66
N SER A 102 0.78 -1.87 7.05
CA SER A 102 0.98 -3.26 6.64
C SER A 102 1.99 -3.38 5.49
N LEU A 103 1.93 -2.45 4.54
CA LEU A 103 2.85 -2.37 3.41
C LEU A 103 4.28 -2.02 3.85
N ASP A 104 4.43 -1.11 4.81
CA ASP A 104 5.73 -0.79 5.41
C ASP A 104 6.34 -2.03 6.10
N ALA A 105 5.53 -2.80 6.83
CA ALA A 105 5.99 -4.04 7.45
C ALA A 105 6.42 -5.10 6.42
N LEU A 106 5.70 -5.22 5.30
CA LEU A 106 6.07 -6.10 4.18
C LEU A 106 7.35 -5.63 3.49
N ALA A 107 7.51 -4.31 3.27
CA ALA A 107 8.72 -3.74 2.69
C ALA A 107 9.95 -3.96 3.58
N GLN A 108 9.80 -3.83 4.90
CA GLN A 108 10.86 -4.17 5.86
C GLN A 108 11.23 -5.65 5.79
N ARG A 109 10.24 -6.54 5.69
CA ARG A 109 10.47 -7.98 5.53
C ARG A 109 11.17 -8.29 4.20
N ALA A 110 10.80 -7.62 3.11
CA ALA A 110 11.45 -7.75 1.81
C ALA A 110 12.94 -7.36 1.90
N ALA A 111 13.26 -6.21 2.51
CA ALA A 111 14.64 -5.77 2.70
C ALA A 111 15.48 -6.74 3.56
N GLN A 112 14.87 -7.37 4.56
CA GLN A 112 15.53 -8.43 5.35
C GLN A 112 15.84 -9.66 4.49
N VAL A 113 14.89 -10.09 3.65
CA VAL A 113 15.10 -11.23 2.73
C VAL A 113 16.19 -10.91 1.71
N GLU A 114 16.20 -9.71 1.12
CA GLU A 114 17.27 -9.26 0.23
C GLU A 114 18.64 -9.28 0.90
N THR A 115 18.71 -8.81 2.14
CA THR A 115 19.96 -8.85 2.93
C THR A 115 20.43 -10.30 3.15
N LEU A 116 19.52 -11.22 3.48
CA LEU A 116 19.84 -12.63 3.64
C LEU A 116 20.32 -13.26 2.32
N MET A 117 19.68 -12.90 1.20
CA MET A 117 20.10 -13.34 -0.14
C MET A 117 21.50 -12.82 -0.48
N GLY A 118 21.78 -11.54 -0.24
CA GLY A 118 23.11 -10.95 -0.47
C GLY A 118 24.21 -11.64 0.34
N ARG A 119 23.93 -11.98 1.60
CA ARG A 119 24.87 -12.75 2.45
C ARG A 119 25.06 -14.18 1.96
N ALA A 120 23.98 -14.86 1.53
CA ALA A 120 24.06 -16.21 0.99
C ALA A 120 24.87 -16.27 -0.31
N VAL A 121 24.67 -15.30 -1.21
CA VAL A 121 25.43 -15.18 -2.47
C VAL A 121 26.90 -14.88 -2.19
N SER A 122 27.19 -13.92 -1.31
CA SER A 122 28.57 -13.55 -0.96
C SER A 122 29.33 -14.72 -0.32
N GLY A 123 28.72 -15.42 0.66
CA GLY A 123 29.32 -16.60 1.27
C GLY A 123 29.48 -17.78 0.30
N ALA A 124 28.60 -17.91 -0.70
CA ALA A 124 28.76 -18.89 -1.77
C ALA A 124 29.95 -18.56 -2.69
N LEU A 125 30.15 -17.29 -3.01
CA LEU A 125 31.30 -16.81 -3.79
C LEU A 125 32.63 -17.02 -3.04
N GLU A 126 32.71 -16.64 -1.77
CA GLU A 126 33.91 -16.85 -0.93
C GLU A 126 34.26 -18.34 -0.79
N SER A 127 33.26 -19.18 -0.55
CA SER A 127 33.49 -20.63 -0.46
C SER A 127 33.95 -21.23 -1.79
N ARG A 128 33.52 -20.67 -2.92
CA ARG A 128 33.95 -21.14 -4.25
C ARG A 128 35.38 -20.67 -4.56
N ALA A 129 35.75 -19.47 -4.13
CA ALA A 129 37.13 -18.97 -4.24
C ALA A 129 38.12 -19.83 -3.43
N VAL A 130 37.77 -20.20 -2.20
CA VAL A 130 38.61 -21.07 -1.35
C VAL A 130 38.75 -22.49 -1.92
N SER A 131 37.73 -23.03 -2.60
CA SER A 131 37.81 -24.36 -3.22
C SER A 131 38.61 -24.41 -4.53
N VAL A 132 38.86 -23.27 -5.20
CA VAL A 132 39.64 -23.23 -6.45
C VAL A 132 41.16 -23.23 -6.17
N ASP A 133 41.60 -22.65 -5.06
CA ASP A 133 43.03 -22.64 -4.69
C ASP A 133 43.56 -23.99 -4.15
N ASP A 134 42.68 -24.90 -3.76
CA ASP A 134 43.03 -26.24 -3.28
C ASP A 134 42.87 -27.34 -4.35
N ASP A 135 42.72 -26.97 -5.64
CA ASP A 135 42.64 -27.95 -6.73
C ASP A 135 43.98 -28.71 -6.87
N PRO A 136 44.01 -30.04 -6.64
CA PRO A 136 45.23 -30.84 -6.73
C PRO A 136 45.81 -30.90 -8.15
N LEU A 137 45.03 -30.61 -9.19
CA LEU A 137 45.52 -30.46 -10.56
C LEU A 137 46.24 -29.14 -10.76
N LEU A 138 45.73 -28.02 -10.21
CA LEU A 138 46.40 -26.71 -10.28
C LEU A 138 47.72 -26.71 -9.49
N ARG A 139 47.79 -27.44 -8.36
CA ARG A 139 49.06 -27.71 -7.66
C ARG A 139 50.07 -28.43 -8.55
N LYS A 140 49.65 -29.51 -9.22
CA LYS A 140 50.51 -30.25 -10.15
C LYS A 140 50.97 -29.43 -11.36
N PHE A 141 50.13 -28.53 -11.87
CA PHE A 141 50.51 -27.64 -12.96
C PHE A 141 51.57 -26.61 -12.52
N ARG A 142 51.41 -26.00 -11.34
CA ARG A 142 52.44 -25.09 -10.78
C ARG A 142 53.77 -25.79 -10.51
N ASP A 143 53.73 -27.04 -10.02
CA ASP A 143 54.93 -27.84 -9.78
C ASP A 143 55.67 -28.25 -11.06
N LEU A 144 54.97 -28.25 -12.21
CA LEU A 144 55.54 -28.56 -13.53
C LEU A 144 56.08 -27.31 -14.26
N GLU A 145 55.50 -26.13 -14.02
CA GLU A 145 55.97 -24.85 -14.60
C GLU A 145 57.17 -24.25 -13.84
N GLY A 146 57.49 -24.76 -12.65
CA GLY A 146 58.63 -24.34 -11.82
C GLY A 146 59.96 -25.10 -12.06
N LYS A 147 60.07 -25.87 -13.15
CA LYS A 147 61.28 -26.54 -13.61
C LYS A 147 61.72 -26.00 -14.97
#